data_AF-A0A7G7WA82-F1
#
_entry.id   AF-A0A7G7WA82-F1
#
_cell.length_a   1.000
_cell.length_b   1.000
_cell.length_c   1.000
_cell.angle_alpha   90.00
_cell.angle_beta   90.00
_cell.angle_gamma   90.00
#
_symmetry.space_group_name_H-M   'P 1'
#
loop_
_entity.id
_entity.type
_entity.pdbx_description
1 polymer ?
#
loop_
_entity_poly.entity_id
_entity_poly.type
_entity_poly.pdbx_seq_one_letter_code
_entity_poly.pdbx_strand_id
1 'polypeptide(L)'
;MKKVVLTALFALVLGILFSLSPRTAAAQCTMCKTQVESARSEKDGYDFSGLNKGILYMAAIPYLLVGAVGYFWYRNTKAKKLARK
;
A
#
# COMPACT_ATOMS: atom_id res chain seq x y z
N MET A 1 11.88 -10.53 -38.96
CA MET A 1 10.72 -9.64 -38.68
C MET A 1 10.13 -9.88 -37.28
N LYS A 2 9.68 -11.09 -36.93
CA LYS A 2 9.06 -11.38 -35.61
C LYS A 2 9.92 -11.01 -34.40
N LYS A 3 11.23 -11.27 -34.45
CA LYS A 3 12.17 -10.92 -33.36
C LYS A 3 12.32 -9.41 -33.14
N VAL A 4 12.33 -8.63 -34.22
CA VAL A 4 12.45 -7.16 -34.19
C VAL A 4 11.15 -6.53 -33.66
N VAL A 5 10.00 -7.07 -34.06
CA VAL A 5 8.69 -6.64 -33.53
C VAL A 5 8.59 -6.97 -32.04
N LEU A 6 9.04 -8.15 -31.62
CA LEU A 6 9.01 -8.55 -30.21
C LEU A 6 9.94 -7.67 -29.34
N THR A 7 11.14 -7.36 -29.82
CA THR A 7 12.05 -6.45 -29.11
C THR A 7 11.50 -5.01 -29.05
N ALA A 8 10.85 -4.54 -30.11
CA ALA A 8 10.22 -3.22 -30.14
C ALA A 8 9.03 -3.14 -29.19
N LEU A 9 8.17 -4.17 -29.14
CA LEU A 9 7.06 -4.26 -28.19
C LEU A 9 7.56 -4.32 -26.74
N PHE A 10 8.61 -5.10 -26.48
CA PHE A 10 9.20 -5.19 -25.15
C PHE A 10 9.78 -3.83 -24.69
N ALA A 11 10.49 -3.14 -25.58
CA ALA A 11 11.01 -1.80 -25.31
C ALA A 11 9.89 -0.76 -25.09
N LEU A 12 8.80 -0.83 -25.86
CA LEU A 12 7.62 0.01 -25.69
C LEU A 12 6.97 -0.21 -24.32
N VAL A 13 6.75 -1.47 -23.94
CA VAL A 13 6.16 -1.84 -22.64
C VAL A 13 7.04 -1.37 -21.49
N LEU A 14 8.36 -1.55 -21.58
CA LEU A 14 9.31 -1.05 -20.59
C LEU A 14 9.29 0.48 -20.49
N GLY A 15 9.22 1.19 -21.62
CA GLY A 15 9.12 2.65 -21.64
C GLY A 15 7.84 3.17 -21.00
N ILE A 16 6.71 2.50 -21.24
CA ILE A 16 5.43 2.80 -20.59
C ILE A 16 5.54 2.57 -19.08
N LEU A 17 6.01 1.40 -18.64
CA LEU A 17 6.17 1.08 -17.22
C LEU A 17 7.10 2.07 -16.49
N PHE A 18 8.19 2.51 -17.13
CA PHE A 18 9.09 3.51 -16.56
C PHE A 18 8.45 4.91 -16.50
N SER A 19 7.57 5.24 -17.44
CA SER A 19 6.80 6.49 -17.43
C SER A 19 5.74 6.54 -16.33
N LEU A 20 5.26 5.38 -15.88
CA LEU A 20 4.39 5.25 -14.70
C LEU A 20 5.18 5.18 -13.39
N SER A 21 6.51 5.26 -13.40
CA SER A 21 7.29 5.26 -12.16
C SER A 21 6.93 6.49 -11.30
N PRO A 22 6.71 6.32 -10.00
CA PRO A 22 6.42 7.44 -9.12
C PRO A 22 7.65 8.34 -9.05
N ARG A 23 7.55 9.56 -9.60
CA ARG A 23 8.57 10.59 -9.41
C ARG A 23 8.67 10.93 -7.93
N THR A 24 9.86 11.36 -7.49
CA THR A 24 10.18 11.77 -6.12
C THR A 24 8.97 12.44 -5.46
N ALA A 25 8.41 11.78 -4.46
CA ALA A 25 7.16 12.16 -3.83
C ALA A 25 7.33 13.47 -3.05
N ALA A 26 7.20 14.61 -3.73
CA ALA A 26 6.70 15.81 -3.07
C ALA A 26 5.24 15.50 -2.69
N ALA A 27 5.05 15.10 -1.43
CA ALA A 27 3.79 14.74 -0.76
C ALA A 27 2.58 14.64 -1.71
N GLN A 28 2.46 13.51 -2.40
CA GLN A 28 1.28 13.18 -3.22
C GLN A 28 0.14 12.76 -2.29
N CYS A 29 -0.45 13.73 -1.60
CA CYS A 29 -1.76 13.64 -0.96
C CYS A 29 -2.23 15.06 -0.65
N THR A 30 -2.82 15.72 -1.64
CA THR A 30 -3.57 16.97 -1.43
C THR A 30 -4.64 16.78 -0.35
N MET A 31 -5.16 15.55 -0.18
CA MET A 31 -6.11 15.18 0.87
C MET A 31 -5.51 15.28 2.30
N CYS A 32 -4.33 14.72 2.56
CA CYS A 32 -3.72 14.82 3.90
C CYS A 32 -3.29 16.25 4.22
N LYS A 33 -2.78 17.01 3.24
CA LYS A 33 -2.39 18.42 3.42
C LYS A 33 -3.58 19.33 3.69
N THR A 34 -4.66 19.20 2.92
CA THR A 34 -5.89 19.99 3.13
C THR A 34 -6.56 19.67 4.46
N GLN A 35 -6.66 18.40 4.85
CA GLN A 35 -7.22 18.03 6.15
C GLN A 35 -6.38 18.61 7.31
N VAL A 36 -5.05 18.63 7.16
CA VAL A 36 -4.14 19.22 8.16
C VAL A 36 -4.23 20.74 8.20
N GLU A 37 -4.25 21.42 7.05
CA GLU A 37 -4.40 22.88 6.97
C GLU A 37 -5.77 23.35 7.47
N SER A 38 -6.85 22.63 7.14
CA SER A 38 -8.20 22.89 7.66
C SER A 38 -8.26 22.71 9.17
N ALA A 39 -7.73 21.62 9.72
CA ALA A 39 -7.68 21.38 11.16
C ALA A 39 -6.77 22.37 11.92
N ARG A 40 -5.78 22.99 11.25
CA ARG A 40 -4.91 24.01 11.84
C ARG A 40 -5.56 25.39 11.87
N SER A 41 -6.52 25.62 10.97
CA SER A 41 -7.25 26.89 10.84
C SER A 41 -8.42 26.98 11.83
N GLU A 42 -8.93 25.84 12.28
CA GLU A 42 -9.82 25.72 13.43
C GLU A 42 -9.06 26.13 14.70
N LYS A 43 -9.62 27.05 15.49
CA LYS A 43 -8.93 27.71 16.63
C LYS A 43 -8.64 26.79 17.82
N ASP A 44 -9.09 25.55 17.79
CA ASP A 44 -8.82 24.55 18.83
C ASP A 44 -7.58 23.75 18.47
N GLY A 45 -6.46 24.07 19.12
CA GLY A 45 -5.11 23.56 18.87
C GLY A 45 -5.01 22.05 18.62
N TYR A 46 -5.20 21.65 17.36
CA TYR A 46 -5.05 20.27 16.94
C TYR A 46 -3.56 19.90 16.92
N ASP A 47 -3.15 18.95 17.77
CA ASP A 47 -1.78 18.48 17.84
C ASP A 47 -1.46 17.55 16.65
N PHE A 48 -0.73 18.09 15.68
CA PHE A 48 -0.30 17.38 14.47
C PHE A 48 0.86 16.41 14.68
N SER A 49 1.48 16.37 15.87
CA SER A 49 2.63 15.51 16.16
C SER A 49 2.30 14.00 16.01
N GLY A 50 1.01 13.63 16.16
CA GLY A 50 0.51 12.26 16.07
C GLY A 50 0.16 11.75 14.67
N LEU A 51 0.17 12.60 13.63
CA LEU A 51 -0.34 12.22 12.30
C LEU A 51 0.44 11.06 11.67
N ASN A 52 1.78 11.09 11.76
CA ASN A 52 2.64 10.03 11.24
C ASN A 52 2.38 8.68 11.96
N LYS A 53 2.02 8.73 13.25
CA LYS A 53 1.60 7.52 13.98
C LYS A 53 0.27 6.99 13.44
N GLY A 54 -0.69 7.87 13.18
CA GLY A 54 -1.98 7.50 12.58
C GLY A 54 -1.83 6.79 11.23
N ILE A 55 -0.98 7.32 10.34
CA ILE A 55 -0.70 6.69 9.03
C ILE A 55 -0.08 5.30 9.22
N LEU A 56 0.89 5.17 10.13
CA LEU A 56 1.51 3.88 10.43
C LEU A 56 0.51 2.87 10.99
N TYR A 57 -0.41 3.28 11.87
CA TYR A 57 -1.46 2.40 12.38
C TYR A 57 -2.41 1.94 11.28
N MET A 58 -2.92 2.87 10.45
CA MET A 58 -3.82 2.53 9.34
C MET A 58 -3.16 1.63 8.31
N ALA A 59 -1.86 1.79 8.06
CA ALA A 59 -1.10 0.91 7.18
C ALA A 59 -0.84 -0.46 7.82
N ALA A 60 -0.52 -0.54 9.11
CA ALA A 60 -0.15 -1.79 9.78
C ALA A 60 -1.34 -2.74 10.00
N ILE A 61 -2.51 -2.19 10.35
CA ILE A 61 -3.72 -2.96 10.66
C ILE A 61 -4.10 -3.98 9.57
N PRO A 62 -4.23 -3.63 8.27
CA PRO A 62 -4.62 -4.60 7.25
C PRO A 62 -3.63 -5.76 7.12
N TYR A 63 -2.33 -5.51 7.22
CA TYR A 63 -1.32 -6.57 7.16
C TYR A 63 -1.39 -7.50 8.38
N LEU A 64 -1.61 -6.96 9.57
CA LEU A 64 -1.77 -7.75 10.79
C LEU A 64 -3.03 -8.63 10.72
N LEU A 65 -4.16 -8.08 10.24
CA LEU A 65 -5.40 -8.82 10.07
C LEU A 65 -5.24 -9.98 9.08
N VAL A 66 -4.65 -9.72 7.92
CA VAL A 66 -4.39 -10.77 6.91
C VAL A 66 -3.47 -11.85 7.48
N GLY A 67 -2.40 -11.46 8.18
CA GLY A 67 -1.48 -12.40 8.83
C GLY A 67 -2.17 -13.28 9.88
N ALA A 68 -3.01 -12.68 10.73
CA ALA A 68 -3.76 -13.41 11.75
C ALA A 68 -4.74 -14.42 11.11
N VAL A 69 -5.54 -13.98 10.14
CA VAL A 69 -6.48 -14.86 9.42
C VAL A 69 -5.75 -16.01 8.73
N GLY A 70 -4.65 -15.71 8.02
CA GLY A 70 -3.82 -16.72 7.37
C GLY A 70 -3.24 -17.75 8.35
N TYR A 71 -2.73 -17.29 9.49
CA TYR A 71 -2.20 -18.17 10.54
C TYR A 71 -3.27 -19.13 11.09
N PHE A 72 -4.44 -18.60 11.47
CA PHE A 72 -5.52 -19.43 12.00
C PHE A 72 -6.07 -20.42 10.96
N TRP A 73 -6.20 -19.98 9.71
CA TRP A 73 -6.63 -20.85 8.62
C TRP A 73 -5.63 -21.99 8.36
N TYR A 74 -4.34 -21.69 8.31
CA TYR A 74 -3.30 -22.71 8.14
C TYR A 74 -3.34 -23.74 9.27
N ARG A 75 -3.39 -23.28 10.53
CA ARG A 75 -3.43 -24.16 11.70
C ARG A 75 -4.65 -25.07 11.70
N ASN A 76 -5.83 -24.52 11.41
CA ASN A 76 -7.08 -25.28 11.36
C ASN A 76 -7.09 -26.30 10.20
N THR A 77 -6.55 -25.92 9.04
CA THR A 77 -6.44 -26.81 7.87
C THR A 77 -5.48 -27.97 8.13
N LYS A 78 -4.34 -27.72 8.78
CA LYS A 78 -3.38 -28.76 9.15
C LYS A 78 -3.94 -29.70 10.22
N ALA A 79 -4.62 -29.18 11.24
CA ALA A 79 -5.29 -29.99 12.26
C ALA A 79 -6.35 -30.92 11.64
N LYS A 80 -7.21 -30.39 10.76
CA LYS A 80 -8.20 -31.19 10.02
C LYS A 80 -7.54 -32.25 9.10
N LYS A 81 -6.42 -31.94 8.45
CA LYS A 81 -5.68 -32.89 7.62
C LYS A 81 -5.07 -34.03 8.44
N LEU A 82 -4.57 -33.73 9.64
CA LEU A 82 -4.00 -34.73 10.55
C LEU A 82 -5.09 -35.63 11.14
N ALA A 83 -6.24 -35.07 11.51
CA ALA A 83 -7.38 -35.82 12.07
C ALA A 83 -8.14 -36.69 11.04
N ARG A 84 -7.96 -36.43 9.74
CA ARG A 84 -8.58 -37.19 8.64
C ARG A 84 -7.66 -38.28 8.08
N LYS A 85 -6.44 -38.39 8.59
CA LYS A 85 -5.48 -39.46 8.27
C LYS A 85 -5.53 -40.51 9.37
#